data_AF-A0A0R3MNM6-F1
#
_entry.id   AF-A0A0R3MNM6-F1
#
_cell.length_a   1.000
_cell.length_b   1.000
_cell.length_c   1.000
_cell.angle_alpha   90.00
_cell.angle_beta   90.00
_cell.angle_gamma   90.00
#
_symmetry.space_group_name_H-M   'P 1'
#
loop_
_entity.id
_entity.type
_entity.pdbx_description
1 polymer ?
#
loop_
_entity_poly.entity_id
_entity_poly.type
_entity_poly.pdbx_seq_one_letter_code
_entity_poly.pdbx_strand_id
1 'polypeptide(L)'
;MNIQFSFVPWRPFYARKNDAEIKSWLQRVAKASEAAFKGGMGNYPPASAPGAWPNIRTGNLRGSIRTVVTNDSMTIGSNMHYSRWLREGTSKMVRRKMSDNALKAGMSAGRLGHWVEWSR
;
A
#
# COMPACT_ATOMS: atom_id res chain seq x y z
N MET A 1 20.34 -58.17 22.25
CA MET A 1 18.91 -57.84 22.06
C MET A 1 18.87 -56.47 21.40
N ASN A 2 18.44 -56.38 20.14
CA ASN A 2 18.53 -55.14 19.37
C ASN A 2 17.17 -54.43 19.43
N ILE A 3 17.14 -53.21 19.98
CA ILE A 3 15.90 -52.41 20.08
C ILE A 3 15.90 -51.44 18.89
N GLN A 4 14.90 -51.55 18.01
CA GLN A 4 14.77 -50.72 16.82
C GLN A 4 13.63 -49.71 17.03
N PHE A 5 13.96 -48.41 17.07
CA PHE A 5 12.97 -47.33 17.15
C PHE A 5 12.52 -46.94 15.73
N SER A 6 11.25 -47.18 15.39
CA SER A 6 10.65 -46.69 14.16
C SER A 6 9.87 -45.40 14.45
N PHE A 7 10.27 -44.29 13.85
CA PHE A 7 9.52 -43.05 13.90
C PHE A 7 8.45 -43.03 12.80
N VAL A 8 7.22 -42.67 13.16
CA VAL A 8 6.16 -42.44 12.16
C VAL A 8 6.55 -41.18 11.36
N PRO A 9 6.65 -41.26 10.02
CA PRO A 9 6.99 -40.11 9.21
C PRO A 9 5.92 -39.03 9.36
N TRP A 10 6.35 -37.77 9.39
CA TRP A 10 5.44 -36.63 9.41
C TRP A 10 4.50 -36.71 8.20
N ARG A 11 3.22 -36.37 8.40
CA ARG A 11 2.26 -36.28 7.31
C ARG A 11 2.73 -35.22 6.29
N PRO A 12 2.37 -35.35 5.00
CA PRO A 12 2.67 -34.33 4.02
C PRO A 12 2.13 -32.97 4.48
N PHE A 13 3.00 -31.97 4.50
CA PHE A 13 2.61 -30.60 4.81
C PHE A 13 1.98 -29.96 3.58
N TYR A 14 0.81 -29.32 3.74
CA TYR A 14 0.15 -28.54 2.71
C TYR A 14 -0.05 -27.11 3.20
N ALA A 15 0.51 -26.13 2.49
CA ALA A 15 0.20 -24.73 2.72
C ALA A 15 -1.12 -24.38 1.99
N ARG A 16 -2.15 -23.97 2.74
CA ARG A 16 -3.39 -23.44 2.17
C ARG A 16 -3.37 -21.93 2.26
N LYS A 17 -3.61 -21.24 1.14
CA LYS A 17 -3.89 -19.81 1.16
C LYS A 17 -5.25 -19.60 1.82
N ASN A 18 -5.29 -18.79 2.88
CA ASN A 18 -6.53 -18.35 3.48
C ASN A 18 -6.97 -17.04 2.82
N ASP A 19 -7.85 -17.12 1.83
CA ASP A 19 -8.28 -15.96 1.05
C ASP A 19 -8.95 -14.87 1.92
N ALA A 20 -9.60 -15.27 3.01
CA ALA A 20 -10.21 -14.32 3.96
C ALA A 20 -9.14 -13.50 4.71
N GLU A 21 -8.03 -14.14 5.09
CA GLU A 21 -6.90 -13.44 5.71
C GLU A 21 -6.20 -12.51 4.72
N ILE A 22 -5.99 -12.96 3.48
CA ILE A 22 -5.38 -12.14 2.42
C ILE A 22 -6.24 -10.90 2.16
N LYS A 23 -7.55 -11.08 2.01
CA LYS A 23 -8.49 -9.98 1.78
C LYS A 23 -8.54 -9.01 2.96
N SER A 24 -8.62 -9.52 4.19
CA SER A 24 -8.59 -8.70 5.41
C SER A 24 -7.29 -7.89 5.52
N TRP A 25 -6.16 -8.50 5.17
CA TRP A 25 -4.88 -7.83 5.11
C TRP A 25 -4.86 -6.72 4.04
N LEU A 26 -5.27 -7.03 2.80
CA LEU A 26 -5.35 -6.03 1.72
C LEU A 26 -6.21 -4.84 2.13
N GLN A 27 -7.36 -5.07 2.76
CA GLN A 27 -8.24 -4.01 3.26
C GLN A 27 -7.57 -3.14 4.34
N ARG A 28 -6.82 -3.74 5.28
CA ARG A 28 -6.08 -2.99 6.30
C ARG A 28 -4.98 -2.13 5.70
N VAL A 29 -4.18 -2.69 4.79
CA VAL A 29 -3.12 -1.94 4.09
C VAL A 29 -3.73 -0.82 3.26
N ALA A 30 -4.84 -1.07 2.58
CA ALA A 30 -5.52 -0.08 1.75
C ALA A 30 -6.03 1.10 2.57
N LYS A 31 -6.68 0.81 3.70
CA LYS A 31 -7.15 1.83 4.65
C LYS A 31 -5.99 2.64 5.23
N ALA A 32 -4.91 1.98 5.64
CA ALA A 32 -3.74 2.65 6.20
C ALA A 32 -3.03 3.53 5.16
N SER A 33 -2.91 3.03 3.93
CA SER A 33 -2.31 3.76 2.81
C SER A 33 -3.16 4.97 2.43
N GLU A 34 -4.49 4.83 2.35
CA GLU A 34 -5.39 5.95 2.09
C GLU A 34 -5.30 7.02 3.19
N ALA A 35 -5.24 6.60 4.45
CA ALA A 35 -5.06 7.51 5.58
C ALA A 35 -3.71 8.24 5.51
N ALA A 36 -2.62 7.53 5.21
CA ALA A 36 -1.29 8.12 5.02
C ALA A 36 -1.28 9.11 3.84
N PHE A 37 -1.97 8.79 2.74
CA PHE A 37 -2.07 9.68 1.60
C PHE A 37 -2.80 10.96 1.97
N LYS A 38 -3.99 10.84 2.58
CA LYS A 38 -4.81 11.99 2.98
C LYS A 38 -4.15 12.82 4.08
N GLY A 39 -3.43 12.19 5.01
CA GLY A 39 -2.74 12.84 6.12
C GLY A 39 -1.43 13.52 5.71
N GLY A 40 -0.74 13.01 4.69
CA GLY A 40 0.47 13.65 4.15
C GLY A 40 0.18 14.95 3.39
N MET A 41 -1.03 15.10 2.84
CA MET A 41 -1.41 16.31 2.11
C MET A 41 -1.55 17.53 3.02
N GLY A 42 -0.89 18.63 2.66
CA GLY A 42 -0.98 19.90 3.39
C GLY A 42 -2.07 20.83 2.87
N ASN A 43 -2.32 21.93 3.60
CA ASN A 43 -3.20 23.01 3.15
C ASN A 43 -2.39 24.01 2.29
N TYR A 44 -3.04 24.58 1.27
CA TYR A 44 -2.53 25.72 0.53
C TYR A 44 -3.14 27.02 1.07
N PRO A 45 -2.41 28.16 1.13
CA PRO A 45 -0.99 28.39 0.79
C PRO A 45 -0.02 28.11 1.96
N PRO A 46 1.31 27.96 1.71
CA PRO A 46 2.00 28.08 0.42
C PRO A 46 1.90 26.81 -0.44
N ALA A 47 2.46 26.84 -1.64
CA ALA A 47 2.61 25.62 -2.46
C ALA A 47 3.59 24.64 -1.80
N SER A 48 3.37 23.34 -2.03
CA SER A 48 4.24 22.28 -1.48
C SER A 48 5.64 22.33 -2.10
N ALA A 49 6.69 22.17 -1.28
CA ALA A 49 8.08 22.09 -1.72
C ALA A 49 8.34 20.90 -2.68
N PRO A 50 9.26 20.99 -3.66
CA PRO A 50 9.58 19.91 -4.59
C PRO A 50 9.80 18.57 -3.86
N GLY A 51 9.17 17.50 -4.34
CA GLY A 51 9.28 16.19 -3.69
C GLY A 51 8.57 16.04 -2.34
N ALA A 52 7.81 17.03 -1.87
CA ALA A 52 6.90 16.87 -0.72
C ALA A 52 5.56 16.26 -1.15
N TRP A 53 4.69 15.98 -0.17
CA TRP A 53 3.28 15.71 -0.42
C TRP A 53 2.61 16.93 -1.06
N PRO A 54 1.59 16.76 -1.91
CA PRO A 54 0.93 17.89 -2.54
C PRO A 54 0.13 18.70 -1.51
N ASN A 55 0.23 20.02 -1.60
CA ASN A 55 -0.68 20.91 -0.88
C ASN A 55 -1.98 21.06 -1.65
N ILE A 56 -3.08 21.09 -0.92
CA ILE A 56 -4.43 21.08 -1.47
C ILE A 56 -4.98 22.50 -1.46
N ARG A 57 -5.21 23.05 -2.66
CA ARG A 57 -5.94 24.33 -2.81
C ARG A 57 -7.45 24.15 -2.68
N THR A 58 -7.97 23.00 -3.10
CA THR A 58 -9.40 22.64 -3.02
C THR A 58 -9.57 21.18 -2.61
N GLY A 59 -10.60 20.87 -1.82
CA GLY A 59 -10.87 19.51 -1.34
C GLY A 59 -11.07 18.44 -2.43
N ASN A 60 -11.16 18.83 -3.71
CA ASN A 60 -11.36 17.96 -4.86
C ASN A 60 -10.29 16.87 -5.00
N LEU A 61 -9.01 17.20 -4.78
CA LEU A 61 -7.95 16.18 -4.86
C LEU A 61 -8.16 15.13 -3.76
N ARG A 62 -8.39 15.57 -2.52
CA ARG A 62 -8.68 14.69 -1.39
C ARG A 62 -9.94 13.84 -1.59
N GLY A 63 -10.99 14.45 -2.15
CA GLY A 63 -12.27 13.80 -2.42
C GLY A 63 -12.25 12.83 -3.60
N SER A 64 -11.31 13.02 -4.54
CA SER A 64 -11.14 12.15 -5.70
C SER A 64 -10.35 10.86 -5.40
N ILE A 65 -9.74 10.75 -4.22
CA ILE A 65 -8.98 9.56 -3.83
C ILE A 65 -9.97 8.41 -3.64
N ARG A 66 -9.74 7.32 -4.37
CA ARG A 66 -10.53 6.09 -4.29
C ARG A 66 -9.59 4.92 -4.05
N THR A 67 -10.09 3.98 -3.27
CA THR A 67 -9.42 2.74 -2.92
C THR A 67 -10.29 1.59 -3.40
N VAL A 68 -9.72 0.70 -4.20
CA VAL A 68 -10.39 -0.51 -4.70
C VAL A 68 -9.59 -1.71 -4.22
N VAL A 69 -10.25 -2.65 -3.55
CA VAL A 69 -9.63 -3.87 -3.02
C VAL A 69 -10.35 -5.08 -3.62
N THR A 70 -9.59 -5.93 -4.32
CA THR A 70 -10.04 -7.24 -4.81
C THR A 70 -9.54 -8.34 -3.87
N ASN A 71 -9.73 -9.61 -4.23
CA ASN A 71 -9.26 -10.73 -3.40
C ASN A 71 -7.73 -10.89 -3.45
N ASP A 72 -7.08 -10.32 -4.46
CA ASP A 72 -5.67 -10.51 -4.80
C ASP A 72 -4.89 -9.19 -4.95
N SER A 73 -5.57 -8.05 -5.07
CA SER A 73 -4.96 -6.77 -5.36
C SER A 73 -5.61 -5.61 -4.60
N MET A 74 -4.87 -4.51 -4.52
CA MET A 74 -5.32 -3.25 -3.96
C MET A 74 -4.84 -2.13 -4.87
N THR A 75 -5.73 -1.20 -5.21
CA THR A 75 -5.44 -0.01 -6.00
C THR A 75 -5.84 1.25 -5.25
N ILE A 76 -4.91 2.20 -5.15
CA ILE A 76 -5.18 3.55 -4.63
C ILE A 76 -4.87 4.56 -5.73
N GLY A 77 -5.91 5.27 -6.15
CA GLY A 77 -5.85 6.23 -7.25
C GLY A 77 -6.61 7.50 -6.96
N SER A 78 -6.43 8.49 -7.83
CA SER A 78 -7.24 9.71 -7.88
C SER A 78 -7.83 9.80 -9.28
N ASN A 79 -9.10 10.20 -9.38
CA ASN A 79 -9.75 10.44 -10.67
C ASN A 79 -9.48 11.84 -11.24
N MET A 80 -8.55 12.61 -10.65
CA MET A 80 -8.20 13.93 -11.20
C MET A 80 -7.16 13.81 -12.29
N HIS A 81 -7.41 14.41 -13.45
CA HIS A 81 -6.43 14.46 -14.56
C HIS A 81 -5.07 15.00 -14.11
N TYR A 82 -5.06 16.04 -13.26
CA TYR A 82 -3.83 16.65 -12.75
C TYR A 82 -3.02 15.73 -11.80
N SER A 83 -3.63 14.69 -11.24
CA SER A 83 -2.95 13.75 -10.34
C SER A 83 -1.86 12.92 -11.05
N ARG A 84 -1.98 12.72 -12.37
CA ARG A 84 -0.94 12.09 -13.19
C ARG A 84 0.38 12.85 -13.09
N TRP A 85 0.36 14.16 -13.29
CA TRP A 85 1.55 14.99 -13.24
C TRP A 85 2.16 15.07 -11.85
N LEU A 86 1.33 15.06 -10.80
CA LEU A 86 1.82 14.97 -9.42
C LEU A 86 2.53 13.64 -9.14
N ARG A 87 2.05 12.55 -9.72
CA ARG A 87 2.62 11.20 -9.54
C ARG A 87 3.87 10.98 -10.38
N GLU A 88 3.88 11.39 -11.64
CA GLU A 88 4.96 11.10 -12.58
C GLU A 88 6.05 12.18 -12.56
N GLY A 89 5.67 13.42 -12.25
CA GLY A 89 6.50 14.58 -12.52
C GLY A 89 6.48 14.96 -14.00
N THR A 90 7.09 16.11 -14.32
CA THR A 90 7.30 16.59 -15.68
C THR A 90 8.68 17.26 -15.76
N SER A 91 9.13 17.65 -16.96
CA SER A 91 10.39 18.41 -17.13
C SER A 91 10.43 19.72 -16.33
N LYS A 92 9.27 20.26 -15.95
CA LYS A 92 9.15 21.50 -15.17
C LYS A 92 8.70 21.28 -13.71
N MET A 93 8.37 20.05 -13.32
CA MET A 93 7.84 19.75 -12.00
C MET A 93 8.37 18.43 -11.45
N VAL A 94 8.98 18.48 -10.27
CA VAL A 94 9.43 17.28 -9.57
C VAL A 94 8.23 16.44 -9.11
N ARG A 95 8.35 15.12 -9.29
CA ARG A 95 7.43 14.10 -8.78
C ARG A 95 7.15 14.28 -7.28
N ARG A 96 5.89 14.15 -6.87
CA ARG A 96 5.45 14.32 -5.48
C ARG A 96 5.36 12.99 -4.72
N LYS A 97 5.41 13.07 -3.39
CA LYS A 97 5.07 11.94 -2.53
C LYS A 97 3.55 11.73 -2.63
N MET A 98 3.14 10.62 -3.24
CA MET A 98 1.74 10.27 -3.56
C MET A 98 1.48 8.80 -3.19
N SER A 99 0.75 8.05 -4.02
CA SER A 99 0.36 6.65 -3.83
C SER A 99 1.48 5.71 -3.39
N ASP A 100 2.68 5.83 -3.94
CA ASP A 100 3.73 4.83 -3.72
C ASP A 100 4.32 4.97 -2.31
N ASN A 101 4.43 6.21 -1.82
CA ASN A 101 4.86 6.47 -0.44
C ASN A 101 3.72 6.21 0.54
N ALA A 102 2.48 6.46 0.14
CA ALA A 102 1.31 6.09 0.92
C ALA A 102 1.21 4.57 1.07
N LEU A 103 1.48 3.82 0.01
CA LEU A 103 1.54 2.36 0.01
C LEU A 103 2.64 1.85 0.94
N LYS A 104 3.85 2.41 0.85
CA LYS A 104 4.95 2.07 1.77
C LYS A 104 4.56 2.31 3.23
N ALA A 105 3.95 3.45 3.52
CA ALA A 105 3.46 3.77 4.86
C ALA A 105 2.35 2.81 5.33
N GLY A 106 1.39 2.49 4.47
CA GLY A 106 0.30 1.57 4.79
C GLY A 106 0.76 0.12 4.92
N MET A 107 1.74 -0.34 4.14
CA MET A 107 2.38 -1.64 4.29
C MET A 107 3.12 -1.75 5.63
N SER A 108 3.87 -0.71 5.99
CA SER A 108 4.55 -0.65 7.30
C SER A 108 3.54 -0.70 8.45
N ALA A 109 2.43 0.02 8.35
CA ALA A 109 1.36 0.03 9.36
C ALA A 109 0.58 -1.29 9.40
N GLY A 110 0.44 -1.96 8.26
CA GLY A 110 -0.24 -3.25 8.13
C GLY A 110 0.50 -4.42 8.78
N ARG A 111 1.73 -4.21 9.29
CA ARG A 111 2.63 -5.25 9.84
C ARG A 111 2.57 -6.51 8.97
N LEU A 112 3.30 -6.49 7.85
CA LEU A 112 3.71 -7.75 7.23
C LEU A 112 4.63 -8.45 8.22
N GLY A 113 4.08 -9.37 9.01
CA GLY A 113 4.92 -10.37 9.66
C GLY A 113 5.65 -11.10 8.53
N HIS A 114 6.96 -10.90 8.42
CA HIS A 114 8.00 -11.73 7.78
C HIS A 114 7.72 -12.46 6.45
N TRP A 115 6.69 -12.12 5.69
CA TRP A 115 6.35 -12.81 4.45
C TRP A 115 6.08 -11.75 3.37
N VAL A 116 6.86 -11.78 2.30
CA VAL A 116 6.80 -10.94 1.09
C VAL A 116 7.69 -9.67 1.12
N GLU A 117 8.90 -9.80 0.57
CA GLU A 117 9.68 -8.69 0.01
C GLU A 117 9.29 -8.43 -1.45
N TRP A 118 9.43 -7.18 -1.89
CA TRP A 118 9.35 -6.83 -3.32
C TRP A 118 10.57 -7.41 -4.05
N SER A 119 10.33 -8.26 -5.05
CA SER A 119 11.33 -8.57 -6.07
C SER A 119 11.72 -7.28 -6.78
N ARG A 120 13.03 -7.02 -6.88
CA ARG A 120 13.59 -6.02 -7.79
C ARG A 120 13.33 -6.40 -9.24
#